data_AF-A0A7V1MFW6-F1
#
_entry.id   AF-A0A7V1MFW6-F1
#
_cell.length_a   1.000
_cell.length_b   1.000
_cell.length_c   1.000
_cell.angle_alpha   90.00
_cell.angle_beta   90.00
_cell.angle_gamma   90.00
#
_symmetry.space_group_name_H-M   'P 1'
#
loop_
_entity.id
_entity.type
_entity.pdbx_description
1 polymer ?
#
loop_
_entity_poly.entity_id
_entity_poly.type
_entity_poly.pdbx_seq_one_letter_code
_entity_poly.pdbx_strand_id
1 'polypeptide(L)'
;MSTMHSDKLTRYRNAQHPIPQKMLRWHLYGAGLENLGKNGQPEDVPVPEPGDDELLVRIDALGLCFSDTKVVSLGEKHPRLVGRDLQKEPVVLGHEVSCTVVKVGKNLQQRFHVGQRFIVQADVFYKGKSIAYGYVLPGAMTQYGIIGKEIIEGDEGCYLLPLQDKDGYVEAALVEPWACVVASYSQKRRQHIRHDGVALLIMGERVPHTEFTLGEAVTASQRPRKVVALSAGGQVRAELVRLVADTGMELVEDESTIDAARRHAPEGGYDDILCIGELPPEAIEGVADLLAKGGVLWVLRRTPFERCLSLDIGRIHYDNLWVVGAFSDNLTDANAIPLRSELLSGGTCWIVGGGGPMGQMHVQRAVQLPEPPSLIVATDVDAVRLEAVRERYAPTAERRGIRFVTLNPKEFEPQAFHQKLLELTNGKGFTDIVNMVPVADVVADSAQLLADGGVYNIFAGVARGVKACLDVNAICGRGVRFFGSSGSSLADIRLTLEQMESGQLQTRASLAAIGGMKAAHEGIKALMEARFPGKTVIFPQIPDLPLMSLAELKEKFPTVYAKLENGRFWTKEAEEELLRLLLPE
;
A
#
# COMPACT_ATOMS: atom_id res chain seq x y z
N MET A 1 -28.10 1.90 -41.97
CA MET A 1 -27.71 0.74 -41.15
C MET A 1 -27.06 1.21 -39.84
N SER A 2 -27.79 1.90 -38.96
CA SER A 2 -27.22 2.55 -37.75
C SER A 2 -27.97 2.24 -36.44
N THR A 3 -28.82 1.21 -36.40
CA THR A 3 -29.72 0.95 -35.26
C THR A 3 -29.58 -0.44 -34.62
N MET A 4 -28.72 -1.33 -35.12
CA MET A 4 -28.52 -2.66 -34.50
C MET A 4 -27.33 -2.75 -33.53
N HIS A 5 -26.37 -1.80 -33.56
CA HIS A 5 -25.17 -1.88 -32.73
C HIS A 5 -25.30 -1.23 -31.34
N SER A 6 -26.41 -0.54 -31.05
CA SER A 6 -26.66 0.05 -29.73
C SER A 6 -27.24 -0.93 -28.69
N ASP A 7 -27.39 -2.22 -29.03
CA ASP A 7 -28.03 -3.21 -28.15
C ASP A 7 -27.03 -3.94 -27.24
N LYS A 8 -25.91 -4.46 -27.75
CA LYS A 8 -24.97 -5.30 -26.96
C LYS A 8 -24.44 -4.66 -25.68
N LEU A 9 -23.88 -3.46 -25.80
CA LEU A 9 -23.29 -2.75 -24.67
C LEU A 9 -24.36 -2.36 -23.64
N THR A 10 -25.56 -2.01 -24.12
CA THR A 10 -26.70 -1.69 -23.26
C THR A 10 -27.17 -2.92 -22.50
N ARG A 11 -27.35 -4.07 -23.17
CA ARG A 11 -27.65 -5.36 -22.52
C ARG A 11 -26.58 -5.75 -21.51
N TYR A 12 -25.31 -5.52 -21.86
CA TYR A 12 -24.17 -5.81 -20.99
C TYR A 12 -24.24 -4.99 -19.69
N ARG A 13 -24.36 -3.66 -19.82
CA ARG A 13 -24.48 -2.75 -18.67
C ARG A 13 -25.67 -3.09 -17.78
N ASN A 14 -26.81 -3.40 -18.39
CA ASN A 14 -28.05 -3.70 -17.68
C ASN A 14 -28.13 -5.16 -17.18
N ALA A 15 -27.08 -5.97 -17.36
CA ALA A 15 -27.07 -7.40 -17.00
C ALA A 15 -28.24 -8.20 -17.62
N GLN A 16 -28.63 -7.88 -18.85
CA GLN A 16 -29.75 -8.51 -19.57
C GLN A 16 -29.32 -9.71 -20.44
N HIS A 17 -28.11 -10.24 -20.22
CA HIS A 17 -27.60 -11.40 -20.94
C HIS A 17 -27.96 -12.70 -20.20
N PRO A 18 -28.25 -13.79 -20.92
CA PRO A 18 -28.40 -15.10 -20.29
C PRO A 18 -27.13 -15.47 -19.52
N ILE A 19 -27.27 -15.86 -18.26
CA ILE A 19 -26.16 -16.39 -17.48
C ILE A 19 -25.78 -17.76 -18.08
N PRO A 20 -24.53 -17.97 -18.50
CA PRO A 20 -24.12 -19.23 -19.11
C PRO A 20 -24.09 -20.36 -18.06
N GLN A 21 -24.21 -21.61 -18.50
CA GLN A 21 -24.10 -22.76 -17.59
C GLN A 21 -22.69 -22.92 -17.02
N LYS A 22 -21.68 -22.47 -17.76
CA LYS A 22 -20.28 -22.56 -17.39
C LYS A 22 -19.55 -21.24 -17.63
N MET A 23 -18.40 -21.12 -17.00
CA MET A 23 -17.50 -19.98 -17.07
C MET A 23 -16.04 -20.41 -16.98
N LEU A 24 -15.16 -19.51 -17.39
CA LEU A 24 -13.74 -19.62 -17.16
C LEU A 24 -13.36 -19.11 -15.77
N ARG A 25 -12.41 -19.80 -15.13
CA ARG A 25 -11.83 -19.44 -13.84
C ARG A 25 -10.37 -19.86 -13.75
N TRP A 26 -9.54 -19.01 -13.15
CA TRP A 26 -8.19 -19.39 -12.77
C TRP A 26 -8.15 -19.78 -11.29
N HIS A 27 -7.73 -21.01 -11.03
CA HIS A 27 -7.40 -21.50 -9.70
C HIS A 27 -5.89 -21.55 -9.55
N LEU A 28 -5.37 -21.13 -8.40
CA LEU A 28 -3.98 -21.39 -8.02
C LEU A 28 -3.94 -22.60 -7.09
N TYR A 29 -3.25 -23.65 -7.54
CA TYR A 29 -3.16 -24.94 -6.84
C TYR A 29 -1.90 -25.10 -5.98
N GLY A 30 -0.97 -24.14 -6.04
CA GLY A 30 0.31 -24.23 -5.34
C GLY A 30 1.20 -23.03 -5.65
N ALA A 31 2.43 -23.06 -5.15
CA ALA A 31 3.44 -22.06 -5.48
C ALA A 31 3.97 -22.27 -6.90
N GLY A 32 4.27 -21.20 -7.62
CA GLY A 32 4.76 -21.21 -9.00
C GLY A 32 3.69 -20.90 -10.04
N LEU A 33 4.09 -20.23 -11.12
CA LEU A 33 3.19 -19.81 -12.20
C LEU A 33 2.62 -21.01 -12.98
N GLU A 34 3.32 -22.14 -12.99
CA GLU A 34 2.88 -23.42 -13.54
C GLU A 34 1.66 -24.01 -12.82
N ASN A 35 1.41 -23.58 -11.57
CA ASN A 35 0.26 -24.00 -10.76
C ASN A 35 -0.93 -23.04 -10.85
N LEU A 36 -0.84 -21.96 -11.65
CA LEU A 36 -1.96 -21.08 -11.96
C LEU A 36 -2.74 -21.63 -13.15
N GLY A 37 -3.93 -22.16 -12.88
CA GLY A 37 -4.75 -22.91 -13.81
C GLY A 37 -4.25 -24.35 -14.00
N LYS A 38 -4.83 -25.05 -14.97
CA LYS A 38 -4.40 -26.40 -15.36
C LYS A 38 -3.69 -26.33 -16.70
N ASN A 39 -2.43 -26.76 -16.74
CA ASN A 39 -1.58 -26.68 -17.93
C ASN A 39 -1.48 -25.25 -18.51
N GLY A 40 -1.43 -24.23 -17.64
CA GLY A 40 -1.38 -22.82 -18.05
C GLY A 40 -2.63 -22.32 -18.76
N GLN A 41 -3.79 -22.93 -18.50
CA GLN A 41 -5.09 -22.54 -19.07
C GLN A 41 -6.11 -22.33 -17.94
N PRO A 42 -7.11 -21.43 -18.14
CA PRO A 42 -8.23 -21.33 -17.23
C PRO A 42 -9.10 -22.58 -17.33
N GLU A 43 -9.79 -22.90 -16.25
CA GLU A 43 -10.69 -24.05 -16.19
C GLU A 43 -12.11 -23.64 -16.59
N ASP A 44 -12.79 -24.54 -17.29
CA ASP A 44 -14.21 -24.44 -17.62
C ASP A 44 -15.03 -25.08 -16.49
N VAL A 45 -15.66 -24.25 -15.66
CA VAL A 45 -16.39 -24.64 -14.44
C VAL A 45 -17.83 -24.15 -14.47
N PRO A 46 -18.78 -24.80 -13.76
CA PRO A 46 -20.16 -24.31 -13.69
C PRO A 46 -20.24 -22.89 -13.11
N VAL A 47 -21.14 -22.05 -13.64
CA VAL A 47 -21.48 -20.79 -12.98
C VAL A 47 -22.24 -21.12 -11.68
N PRO A 48 -21.82 -20.59 -10.51
CA PRO A 48 -22.48 -20.88 -9.26
C PRO A 48 -23.86 -20.21 -9.22
N GLU A 49 -24.81 -20.89 -8.58
CA GLU A 49 -26.12 -20.33 -8.24
C GLU A 49 -26.01 -19.64 -6.87
N PRO A 50 -26.39 -18.35 -6.73
CA PRO A 50 -26.31 -17.68 -5.44
C PRO A 50 -27.40 -18.21 -4.50
N GLY A 51 -27.05 -18.36 -3.22
CA GLY A 51 -28.00 -18.59 -2.14
C GLY A 51 -28.91 -17.39 -1.85
N ASP A 52 -29.77 -17.55 -0.85
CA ASP A 52 -30.78 -16.54 -0.47
C ASP A 52 -30.17 -15.21 0.02
N ASP A 53 -28.98 -15.27 0.61
CA ASP A 53 -28.21 -14.15 1.20
C ASP A 53 -26.96 -13.81 0.37
N GLU A 54 -26.94 -14.18 -0.91
CA GLU A 54 -25.78 -14.01 -1.80
C GLU A 54 -26.14 -13.24 -3.06
N LEU A 55 -25.13 -12.61 -3.67
CA LEU A 55 -25.23 -12.03 -5.00
C LEU A 55 -24.38 -12.87 -5.96
N LEU A 56 -24.89 -13.08 -7.17
CA LEU A 56 -24.05 -13.46 -8.30
C LEU A 56 -23.63 -12.19 -9.03
N VAL A 57 -22.33 -12.00 -9.17
CA VAL A 57 -21.76 -10.88 -9.91
C VAL A 57 -21.03 -11.37 -11.15
N ARG A 58 -21.14 -10.63 -12.25
CA ARG A 58 -20.28 -10.74 -13.42
C ARG A 58 -19.06 -9.85 -13.21
N ILE A 59 -17.87 -10.39 -13.42
CA ILE A 59 -16.63 -9.60 -13.35
C ILE A 59 -16.44 -8.88 -14.69
N ASP A 60 -16.40 -7.55 -14.65
CA ASP A 60 -16.32 -6.72 -15.85
C ASP A 60 -14.88 -6.36 -16.21
N ALA A 61 -14.09 -5.97 -15.21
CA ALA A 61 -12.67 -5.68 -15.36
C ALA A 61 -11.90 -6.11 -14.10
N LEU A 62 -10.69 -6.62 -14.31
CA LEU A 62 -9.74 -7.03 -13.28
C LEU A 62 -8.39 -6.38 -13.53
N GLY A 63 -7.92 -5.52 -12.62
CA GLY A 63 -6.53 -5.10 -12.59
C GLY A 63 -5.63 -6.20 -12.04
N LEU A 64 -4.46 -6.40 -12.66
CA LEU A 64 -3.47 -7.35 -12.17
C LEU A 64 -2.47 -6.64 -11.24
N CYS A 65 -2.30 -7.16 -10.03
CA CYS A 65 -1.47 -6.56 -8.99
C CYS A 65 -0.15 -7.32 -8.78
N PHE A 66 0.89 -6.62 -8.32
CA PHE A 66 2.12 -7.28 -7.91
C PHE A 66 1.93 -8.18 -6.68
N SER A 67 0.90 -7.94 -5.88
CA SER A 67 0.58 -8.84 -4.77
C SER A 67 0.05 -10.19 -5.26
N ASP A 68 -0.57 -10.28 -6.45
CA ASP A 68 -0.94 -11.56 -7.08
C ASP A 68 0.32 -12.39 -7.39
N THR A 69 1.41 -11.75 -7.87
CA THR A 69 2.68 -12.46 -8.14
C THR A 69 3.33 -12.99 -6.87
N LYS A 70 3.18 -12.29 -5.73
CA LYS A 70 3.62 -12.75 -4.41
C LYS A 70 2.83 -13.99 -3.97
N VAL A 71 1.51 -14.00 -4.17
CA VAL A 71 0.68 -15.18 -3.87
C VAL A 71 1.07 -16.36 -4.76
N VAL A 72 1.22 -16.14 -6.07
CA VAL A 72 1.69 -17.16 -7.02
C VAL A 72 3.05 -17.71 -6.58
N SER A 73 3.99 -16.86 -6.19
CA SER A 73 5.36 -17.29 -5.84
C SER A 73 5.44 -18.03 -4.50
N LEU A 74 4.63 -17.67 -3.50
CA LEU A 74 4.68 -18.25 -2.16
C LEU A 74 3.70 -19.41 -1.96
N GLY A 75 2.58 -19.45 -2.69
CA GLY A 75 1.52 -20.43 -2.50
C GLY A 75 1.04 -20.48 -1.04
N GLU A 76 1.02 -21.68 -0.47
CA GLU A 76 0.61 -21.96 0.93
C GLU A 76 1.47 -21.25 1.98
N LYS A 77 2.71 -20.85 1.63
CA LYS A 77 3.59 -20.09 2.51
C LYS A 77 3.22 -18.61 2.59
N HIS A 78 2.29 -18.14 1.77
CA HIS A 78 1.85 -16.75 1.81
C HIS A 78 1.15 -16.47 3.16
N PRO A 79 1.47 -15.37 3.87
CA PRO A 79 0.93 -15.10 5.21
C PRO A 79 -0.60 -15.07 5.31
N ARG A 80 -1.30 -14.75 4.21
CA ARG A 80 -2.77 -14.76 4.13
C ARG A 80 -3.39 -16.13 3.82
N LEU A 81 -2.59 -17.15 3.48
CA LEU A 81 -3.05 -18.49 3.08
C LEU A 81 -2.51 -19.61 3.98
N VAL A 82 -1.92 -19.26 5.13
CA VAL A 82 -1.32 -20.23 6.05
C VAL A 82 -2.38 -21.24 6.52
N GLY A 83 -2.03 -22.53 6.42
CA GLY A 83 -2.90 -23.63 6.85
C GLY A 83 -3.95 -24.05 5.82
N ARG A 84 -3.98 -23.44 4.63
CA ARG A 84 -4.82 -23.85 3.50
C ARG A 84 -4.07 -24.86 2.64
N ASP A 85 -4.72 -25.96 2.27
CA ASP A 85 -4.23 -26.93 1.29
C ASP A 85 -4.70 -26.47 -0.10
N LEU A 86 -3.80 -25.90 -0.91
CA LEU A 86 -4.18 -25.32 -2.21
C LEU A 86 -4.52 -26.38 -3.26
N GLN A 87 -4.12 -27.64 -3.07
CA GLN A 87 -4.50 -28.73 -3.97
C GLN A 87 -5.96 -29.13 -3.76
N LYS A 88 -6.45 -29.09 -2.52
CA LYS A 88 -7.86 -29.39 -2.18
C LYS A 88 -8.77 -28.16 -2.26
N GLU A 89 -8.28 -27.02 -1.81
CA GLU A 89 -9.02 -25.76 -1.71
C GLU A 89 -8.26 -24.65 -2.44
N PRO A 90 -8.16 -24.71 -3.78
CA PRO A 90 -7.42 -23.71 -4.54
C PRO A 90 -8.00 -22.30 -4.34
N VAL A 91 -7.18 -21.29 -4.56
CA VAL A 91 -7.59 -19.88 -4.48
C VAL A 91 -7.90 -19.32 -5.86
N VAL A 92 -8.81 -18.36 -5.92
CA VAL A 92 -9.02 -17.49 -7.10
C VAL A 92 -8.44 -16.13 -6.75
N LEU A 93 -7.44 -15.67 -7.52
CA LEU A 93 -6.74 -14.41 -7.27
C LEU A 93 -7.52 -13.20 -7.82
N GLY A 94 -6.96 -12.00 -7.63
CA GLY A 94 -7.48 -10.75 -8.20
C GLY A 94 -8.40 -9.99 -7.24
N HIS A 95 -7.97 -8.78 -6.87
CA HIS A 95 -8.66 -7.90 -5.90
C HIS A 95 -8.91 -6.48 -6.43
N GLU A 96 -8.38 -6.14 -7.59
CA GLU A 96 -8.63 -4.87 -8.27
C GLU A 96 -9.79 -5.05 -9.25
N VAL A 97 -11.03 -4.88 -8.79
CA VAL A 97 -12.21 -5.36 -9.54
C VAL A 97 -13.28 -4.30 -9.73
N SER A 98 -13.90 -4.32 -10.91
CA SER A 98 -15.27 -3.83 -11.11
C SER A 98 -16.18 -4.98 -11.52
N CYS A 99 -17.39 -5.01 -10.97
CA CYS A 99 -18.36 -6.08 -11.22
C CYS A 99 -19.79 -5.55 -11.30
N THR A 100 -20.66 -6.35 -11.93
CA THR A 100 -22.09 -6.05 -12.12
C THR A 100 -22.92 -7.17 -11.52
N VAL A 101 -23.91 -6.85 -10.69
CA VAL A 101 -24.87 -7.81 -10.14
C VAL A 101 -25.73 -8.38 -11.26
N VAL A 102 -25.71 -9.70 -11.43
CA VAL A 102 -26.53 -10.41 -12.44
C VAL A 102 -27.65 -11.24 -11.83
N LYS A 103 -27.56 -11.56 -10.54
CA LYS A 103 -28.63 -12.24 -9.79
C LYS A 103 -28.55 -11.90 -8.30
N VAL A 104 -29.70 -11.75 -7.66
CA VAL A 104 -29.84 -11.33 -6.26
C VAL A 104 -30.60 -12.40 -5.47
N GLY A 105 -30.00 -12.90 -4.39
CA GLY A 105 -30.64 -13.78 -3.43
C GLY A 105 -31.89 -13.13 -2.82
N LYS A 106 -32.91 -13.93 -2.50
CA LYS A 106 -34.25 -13.43 -2.13
C LYS A 106 -34.23 -12.46 -0.94
N ASN A 107 -33.33 -12.65 0.03
CA ASN A 107 -33.25 -11.83 1.23
C ASN A 107 -32.53 -10.49 0.99
N LEU A 108 -31.87 -10.34 -0.16
CA LEU A 108 -31.08 -9.15 -0.52
C LEU A 108 -31.79 -8.20 -1.48
N GLN A 109 -32.97 -8.57 -1.99
CA GLN A 109 -33.69 -7.83 -3.05
C GLN A 109 -34.13 -6.41 -2.66
N GLN A 110 -34.20 -6.09 -1.36
CA GLN A 110 -34.50 -4.72 -0.88
C GLN A 110 -33.26 -3.81 -0.88
N ARG A 111 -32.06 -4.40 -0.89
CA ARG A 111 -30.77 -3.67 -0.83
C ARG A 111 -30.08 -3.63 -2.19
N PHE A 112 -30.27 -4.68 -2.99
CA PHE A 112 -29.58 -4.87 -4.26
C PHE A 112 -30.53 -5.22 -5.40
N HIS A 113 -30.16 -4.83 -6.62
CA HIS A 113 -30.88 -5.18 -7.85
C HIS A 113 -29.92 -5.52 -8.99
N VAL A 114 -30.42 -6.29 -9.96
CA VAL A 114 -29.68 -6.66 -11.17
C VAL A 114 -29.31 -5.41 -11.97
N GLY A 115 -28.09 -5.36 -12.47
CA GLY A 115 -27.52 -4.22 -13.19
C GLY A 115 -26.73 -3.25 -12.31
N GLN A 116 -26.85 -3.32 -10.97
CA GLN A 116 -25.99 -2.51 -10.10
C GLN A 116 -24.52 -2.89 -10.26
N ARG A 117 -23.66 -1.87 -10.25
CA ARG A 117 -22.23 -2.00 -10.45
C ARG A 117 -21.47 -1.62 -9.19
N PHE A 118 -20.40 -2.34 -8.92
CA PHE A 118 -19.61 -2.16 -7.71
C PHE A 118 -18.12 -2.31 -7.98
N ILE A 119 -17.31 -1.69 -7.12
CA ILE A 119 -15.97 -2.16 -6.79
C ILE A 119 -16.02 -2.88 -5.43
N VAL A 120 -14.99 -3.68 -5.13
CA VAL A 120 -14.91 -4.46 -3.89
C VAL A 120 -13.69 -4.00 -3.10
N GLN A 121 -13.88 -3.65 -1.82
CA GLN A 121 -12.77 -3.40 -0.90
C GLN A 121 -12.00 -4.71 -0.65
N ALA A 122 -10.70 -4.70 -0.91
CA ALA A 122 -9.87 -5.90 -0.82
C ALA A 122 -9.62 -6.35 0.63
N ASP A 123 -9.36 -5.41 1.54
CA ASP A 123 -9.09 -5.70 2.95
C ASP A 123 -10.41 -5.89 3.72
N VAL A 124 -10.88 -7.13 3.76
CA VAL A 124 -12.14 -7.54 4.39
C VAL A 124 -11.86 -8.07 5.79
N PHE A 125 -12.54 -7.50 6.78
CA PHE A 125 -12.63 -8.06 8.14
C PHE A 125 -14.05 -8.55 8.42
N TYR A 126 -14.16 -9.76 8.96
CA TYR A 126 -15.42 -10.35 9.37
C TYR A 126 -15.24 -11.15 10.66
N LYS A 127 -16.01 -10.80 11.68
CA LYS A 127 -15.96 -11.39 13.03
C LYS A 127 -14.55 -11.34 13.62
N GLY A 128 -13.86 -10.21 13.43
CA GLY A 128 -12.52 -9.96 13.95
C GLY A 128 -11.39 -10.67 13.20
N LYS A 129 -11.68 -11.33 12.06
CA LYS A 129 -10.69 -12.05 11.24
C LYS A 129 -10.49 -11.33 9.91
N SER A 130 -9.23 -11.15 9.51
CA SER A 130 -8.89 -10.70 8.16
C SER A 130 -9.12 -11.84 7.16
N ILE A 131 -10.00 -11.61 6.20
CA ILE A 131 -10.42 -12.58 5.17
C ILE A 131 -10.46 -11.92 3.78
N ALA A 132 -9.35 -11.30 3.40
CA ALA A 132 -9.27 -10.45 2.22
C ALA A 132 -9.78 -11.11 0.91
N TYR A 133 -10.42 -10.28 0.08
CA TYR A 133 -10.91 -10.63 -1.26
C TYR A 133 -9.75 -10.87 -2.22
N GLY A 134 -9.81 -11.91 -3.05
CA GLY A 134 -8.68 -12.35 -3.88
C GLY A 134 -7.56 -13.08 -3.13
N TYR A 135 -7.78 -13.39 -1.84
CA TYR A 135 -6.89 -14.20 -1.01
C TYR A 135 -7.66 -15.34 -0.35
N VAL A 136 -8.26 -15.05 0.82
CA VAL A 136 -9.05 -16.02 1.58
C VAL A 136 -10.39 -16.21 0.89
N LEU A 137 -11.06 -15.09 0.60
CA LEU A 137 -12.26 -15.07 -0.24
C LEU A 137 -11.86 -15.14 -1.72
N PRO A 138 -12.61 -15.87 -2.56
CA PRO A 138 -12.35 -15.94 -4.00
C PRO A 138 -12.38 -14.56 -4.66
N GLY A 139 -11.37 -14.27 -5.48
CA GLY A 139 -11.22 -13.01 -6.21
C GLY A 139 -11.85 -12.99 -7.60
N ALA A 140 -11.34 -12.07 -8.41
CA ALA A 140 -11.90 -11.67 -9.71
C ALA A 140 -11.21 -12.31 -10.93
N MET A 141 -10.26 -13.23 -10.77
CA MET A 141 -9.78 -14.10 -11.87
C MET A 141 -10.81 -15.18 -12.23
N THR A 142 -12.03 -14.76 -12.54
CA THR A 142 -13.18 -15.58 -12.94
C THR A 142 -14.17 -14.71 -13.72
N GLN A 143 -15.05 -15.30 -14.53
CA GLN A 143 -16.07 -14.51 -15.23
C GLN A 143 -17.27 -14.16 -14.33
N TYR A 144 -17.61 -15.04 -13.38
CA TYR A 144 -18.69 -14.82 -12.40
C TYR A 144 -18.25 -15.24 -11.00
N GLY A 145 -18.68 -14.47 -10.00
CA GLY A 145 -18.32 -14.67 -8.59
C GLY A 145 -19.54 -14.58 -7.68
N ILE A 146 -19.45 -15.23 -6.52
CA ILE A 146 -20.42 -15.09 -5.44
C ILE A 146 -19.92 -14.01 -4.48
N ILE A 147 -20.79 -13.06 -4.15
CA ILE A 147 -20.58 -12.13 -3.04
C ILE A 147 -21.49 -12.57 -1.89
N GLY A 148 -20.86 -13.02 -0.81
CA GLY A 148 -21.53 -13.51 0.39
C GLY A 148 -21.59 -12.50 1.53
N LYS A 149 -22.15 -12.96 2.65
CA LYS A 149 -22.30 -12.18 3.90
C LYS A 149 -21.00 -11.57 4.41
N GLU A 150 -19.86 -12.21 4.18
CA GLU A 150 -18.54 -11.73 4.60
C GLU A 150 -18.20 -10.36 4.00
N ILE A 151 -18.70 -10.08 2.80
CA ILE A 151 -18.52 -8.80 2.10
C ILE A 151 -19.68 -7.84 2.42
N ILE A 152 -20.91 -8.37 2.52
CA ILE A 152 -22.14 -7.57 2.68
C ILE A 152 -22.33 -7.06 4.12
N GLU A 153 -21.86 -7.83 5.10
CA GLU A 153 -22.02 -7.65 6.55
C GLU A 153 -20.67 -7.69 7.27
N GLY A 154 -19.65 -7.12 6.62
CA GLY A 154 -18.31 -6.98 7.18
C GLY A 154 -18.28 -6.15 8.47
N ASP A 155 -17.16 -6.25 9.19
CA ASP A 155 -16.98 -5.54 10.47
C ASP A 155 -17.03 -4.00 10.31
N GLU A 156 -16.65 -3.48 9.14
CA GLU A 156 -16.76 -2.06 8.77
C GLU A 156 -18.02 -1.73 7.96
N GLY A 157 -18.95 -2.69 7.86
CA GLY A 157 -20.15 -2.64 7.03
C GLY A 157 -19.96 -3.31 5.66
N CYS A 158 -20.74 -2.86 4.67
CA CYS A 158 -20.70 -3.43 3.33
C CYS A 158 -19.42 -2.99 2.59
N TYR A 159 -18.63 -3.96 2.14
CA TYR A 159 -17.41 -3.79 1.36
C TYR A 159 -17.64 -3.71 -0.16
N LEU A 160 -18.90 -3.72 -0.61
CA LEU A 160 -19.27 -3.31 -1.96
C LEU A 160 -19.48 -1.79 -2.00
N LEU A 161 -18.74 -1.11 -2.88
CA LEU A 161 -18.91 0.32 -3.11
C LEU A 161 -19.60 0.56 -4.46
N PRO A 162 -20.77 1.21 -4.48
CA PRO A 162 -21.55 1.38 -5.69
C PRO A 162 -20.85 2.31 -6.68
N LEU A 163 -20.96 2.00 -7.97
CA LEU A 163 -20.52 2.85 -9.07
C LEU A 163 -21.71 3.61 -9.65
N GLN A 164 -21.45 4.77 -10.24
CA GLN A 164 -22.41 5.50 -11.06
C GLN A 164 -22.50 4.88 -12.46
N ASP A 165 -23.65 5.03 -13.12
CA ASP A 165 -23.85 4.53 -14.50
C ASP A 165 -22.82 5.06 -15.49
N LYS A 166 -22.30 6.27 -15.23
CA LYS A 166 -21.33 6.95 -16.08
C LYS A 166 -19.91 6.40 -15.92
N ASP A 167 -19.58 5.67 -14.86
CA ASP A 167 -18.20 5.28 -14.58
C ASP A 167 -17.75 4.13 -15.49
N GLY A 168 -16.50 4.15 -15.96
CA GLY A 168 -15.90 3.05 -16.72
C GLY A 168 -15.52 1.85 -15.84
N TYR A 169 -15.42 0.67 -16.44
CA TYR A 169 -15.05 -0.56 -15.72
C TYR A 169 -13.57 -0.60 -15.36
N VAL A 170 -12.70 -0.18 -16.30
CA VAL A 170 -11.25 -0.14 -16.07
C VAL A 170 -10.88 0.87 -15.00
N GLU A 171 -11.43 2.08 -15.07
CA GLU A 171 -11.11 3.12 -14.09
C GLU A 171 -11.58 2.75 -12.69
N ALA A 172 -12.77 2.13 -12.59
CA ALA A 172 -13.31 1.62 -11.34
C ALA A 172 -12.44 0.48 -10.78
N ALA A 173 -12.07 -0.51 -11.60
CA ALA A 173 -11.22 -1.62 -11.15
C ALA A 173 -9.86 -1.13 -10.63
N LEU A 174 -9.33 -0.06 -11.20
CA LEU A 174 -8.08 0.58 -10.77
C LEU A 174 -8.23 1.52 -9.57
N VAL A 175 -9.42 1.67 -8.97
CA VAL A 175 -9.59 2.43 -7.72
C VAL A 175 -8.83 1.79 -6.56
N GLU A 176 -8.84 0.46 -6.42
CA GLU A 176 -8.17 -0.25 -5.32
C GLU A 176 -6.65 0.03 -5.23
N PRO A 177 -5.86 -0.10 -6.31
CA PRO A 177 -4.43 0.20 -6.21
C PRO A 177 -4.19 1.68 -5.94
N TRP A 178 -5.05 2.57 -6.47
CA TRP A 178 -5.00 3.99 -6.17
C TRP A 178 -5.36 4.30 -4.72
N ALA A 179 -6.26 3.54 -4.10
CA ALA A 179 -6.61 3.70 -2.70
C ALA A 179 -5.41 3.42 -1.80
N CYS A 180 -4.57 2.44 -2.13
CA CYS A 180 -3.30 2.23 -1.44
C CYS A 180 -2.36 3.44 -1.59
N VAL A 181 -2.28 4.04 -2.79
CA VAL A 181 -1.47 5.26 -3.03
C VAL A 181 -2.02 6.43 -2.23
N VAL A 182 -3.32 6.71 -2.27
CA VAL A 182 -3.98 7.79 -1.53
C VAL A 182 -3.79 7.61 -0.02
N ALA A 183 -4.02 6.40 0.49
CA ALA A 183 -3.83 6.06 1.90
C ALA A 183 -2.41 6.35 2.37
N SER A 184 -1.39 6.13 1.53
CA SER A 184 0.01 6.36 1.91
C SER A 184 0.33 7.83 2.26
N TYR A 185 -0.48 8.78 1.78
CA TYR A 185 -0.32 10.21 2.04
C TYR A 185 -1.27 10.75 3.11
N SER A 186 -2.22 9.94 3.59
CA SER A 186 -3.20 10.31 4.61
C SER A 186 -2.95 9.64 5.98
N GLN A 187 -1.81 8.95 6.14
CA GLN A 187 -1.47 8.20 7.35
C GLN A 187 -1.54 9.08 8.60
N LYS A 188 -2.44 8.74 9.53
CA LYS A 188 -2.53 9.33 10.87
C LYS A 188 -1.65 8.52 11.81
N ARG A 189 -0.83 9.21 12.62
CA ARG A 189 0.07 8.55 13.58
C ARG A 189 -0.21 9.01 14.98
N ARG A 190 0.02 8.08 15.92
CA ARG A 190 -0.06 8.33 17.34
C ARG A 190 1.08 9.27 17.75
N GLN A 191 0.74 10.38 18.38
CA GLN A 191 1.70 11.41 18.78
C GLN A 191 2.07 11.36 20.28
N HIS A 192 1.41 10.49 21.04
CA HIS A 192 1.54 10.39 22.49
C HIS A 192 1.70 8.94 22.92
N ILE A 193 2.34 8.71 24.06
CA ILE A 193 2.42 7.38 24.67
C ILE A 193 1.01 6.82 24.86
N ARG A 194 0.81 5.52 24.59
CA ARG A 194 -0.52 4.92 24.51
C ARG A 194 -1.15 4.92 25.89
N HIS A 195 -2.28 5.60 26.03
CA HIS A 195 -3.05 5.51 27.26
C HIS A 195 -3.56 4.08 27.44
N ASP A 196 -3.46 3.56 28.67
CA ASP A 196 -3.87 2.20 29.04
C ASP A 196 -3.09 1.07 28.30
N GLY A 197 -1.98 1.43 27.64
CA GLY A 197 -1.05 0.49 26.99
C GLY A 197 -0.01 -0.11 27.93
N VAL A 198 0.88 -0.95 27.39
CA VAL A 198 2.05 -1.48 28.12
C VAL A 198 3.32 -0.87 27.55
N ALA A 199 4.10 -0.19 28.39
CA ALA A 199 5.35 0.41 28.00
C ALA A 199 6.57 -0.31 28.61
N LEU A 200 7.65 -0.39 27.84
CA LEU A 200 8.99 -0.68 28.34
C LEU A 200 9.75 0.64 28.49
N LEU A 201 10.43 0.83 29.60
CA LEU A 201 11.38 1.92 29.79
C LEU A 201 12.74 1.29 30.08
N ILE A 202 13.76 1.65 29.30
CA ILE A 202 15.13 1.20 29.49
C ILE A 202 16.02 2.43 29.60
N MET A 203 16.77 2.52 30.71
CA MET A 203 17.70 3.62 30.94
C MET A 203 19.14 3.20 30.71
N GLY A 204 19.86 4.00 29.93
CA GLY A 204 21.29 3.87 29.68
C GLY A 204 22.17 4.48 30.77
N GLU A 205 23.44 4.63 30.45
CA GLU A 205 24.42 5.21 31.39
C GLU A 205 24.06 6.65 31.77
N ARG A 206 24.40 7.01 33.02
CA ARG A 206 24.22 8.38 33.50
C ARG A 206 25.16 9.31 32.74
N VAL A 207 24.59 10.33 32.10
CA VAL A 207 25.35 11.45 31.55
C VAL A 207 25.63 12.45 32.67
N PRO A 208 26.90 12.83 32.92
CA PRO A 208 27.23 13.83 33.94
C PRO A 208 26.43 15.12 33.76
N HIS A 209 25.93 15.68 34.87
CA HIS A 209 25.14 16.92 34.90
C HIS A 209 23.85 16.92 34.06
N THR A 210 23.37 15.75 33.63
CA THR A 210 22.09 15.61 32.92
C THR A 210 21.11 14.85 33.79
N GLU A 211 19.92 15.41 33.96
CA GLU A 211 18.80 14.74 34.62
C GLU A 211 17.65 14.60 33.61
N PHE A 212 17.41 13.36 33.16
CA PHE A 212 16.33 13.10 32.22
C PHE A 212 14.96 13.17 32.92
N THR A 213 13.93 13.60 32.19
CA THR A 213 12.53 13.67 32.64
C THR A 213 11.58 13.10 31.58
N LEU A 214 10.49 12.49 32.02
CA LEU A 214 9.37 12.08 31.16
C LEU A 214 8.57 13.29 30.65
N GLY A 215 8.62 14.42 31.36
CA GLY A 215 7.88 15.64 31.02
C GLY A 215 6.39 15.39 30.79
N GLU A 216 5.83 16.03 29.75
CA GLU A 216 4.43 15.90 29.35
C GLU A 216 4.18 14.66 28.45
N ALA A 217 5.22 13.88 28.12
CA ALA A 217 5.05 12.66 27.34
C ALA A 217 4.29 11.59 28.12
N VAL A 218 4.45 11.57 29.46
CA VAL A 218 3.70 10.69 30.37
C VAL A 218 3.09 11.53 31.49
N THR A 219 1.77 11.61 31.52
CA THR A 219 1.03 12.39 32.54
C THR A 219 -0.02 11.52 33.21
N ALA A 220 -0.62 12.01 34.30
CA ALA A 220 -1.70 11.29 34.97
C ALA A 220 -2.88 11.00 34.01
N SER A 221 -3.20 11.90 33.08
CA SER A 221 -4.26 11.68 32.07
C SER A 221 -3.80 10.90 30.84
N GLN A 222 -2.50 10.88 30.55
CA GLN A 222 -1.92 10.25 29.36
C GLN A 222 -0.75 9.35 29.77
N ARG A 223 -1.08 8.14 30.25
CA ARG A 223 -0.11 7.15 30.74
C ARG A 223 -0.43 5.72 30.31
N PRO A 224 0.59 4.85 30.20
CA PRO A 224 0.39 3.40 30.12
C PRO A 224 -0.35 2.87 31.36
N ARG A 225 -1.01 1.72 31.23
CA ARG A 225 -1.52 0.97 32.40
C ARG A 225 -0.39 0.31 33.19
N LYS A 226 0.67 -0.08 32.47
CA LYS A 226 1.82 -0.80 32.99
C LYS A 226 3.11 -0.26 32.37
N VAL A 227 4.11 -0.02 33.22
CA VAL A 227 5.49 0.27 32.82
C VAL A 227 6.42 -0.81 33.36
N VAL A 228 7.16 -1.44 32.46
CA VAL A 228 8.32 -2.28 32.81
C VAL A 228 9.54 -1.39 32.76
N ALA A 229 10.12 -1.06 33.90
CA ALA A 229 11.23 -0.13 34.06
C ALA A 229 12.54 -0.88 34.31
N LEU A 230 13.41 -0.90 33.31
CA LEU A 230 14.72 -1.52 33.36
C LEU A 230 15.78 -0.47 33.72
N SER A 231 16.33 -0.61 34.93
CA SER A 231 17.32 0.32 35.51
C SER A 231 16.87 1.79 35.59
N ALA A 232 15.58 2.06 35.81
CA ALA A 232 15.10 3.42 36.01
C ALA A 232 15.78 4.12 37.21
N GLY A 233 16.17 5.38 37.05
CA GLY A 233 16.85 6.14 38.09
C GLY A 233 16.58 7.64 38.01
N GLY A 234 17.03 8.38 39.04
CA GLY A 234 16.92 9.84 39.11
C GLY A 234 15.47 10.34 39.03
N GLN A 235 15.29 11.49 38.39
CA GLN A 235 14.00 12.14 38.19
C GLN A 235 12.98 11.26 37.45
N VAL A 236 13.39 10.52 36.41
CA VAL A 236 12.51 9.58 35.69
C VAL A 236 11.86 8.57 36.65
N ARG A 237 12.64 7.95 37.55
CA ARG A 237 12.10 7.01 38.54
C ARG A 237 11.16 7.72 39.53
N ALA A 238 11.50 8.92 39.97
CA ALA A 238 10.66 9.70 40.87
C ALA A 238 9.30 10.03 40.25
N GLU A 239 9.27 10.38 38.96
CA GLU A 239 8.05 10.63 38.19
C GLU A 239 7.21 9.36 38.02
N LEU A 240 7.82 8.21 37.73
CA LEU A 240 7.12 6.93 37.67
C LEU A 240 6.47 6.56 39.00
N VAL A 241 7.19 6.67 40.11
CA VAL A 241 6.65 6.39 41.46
C VAL A 241 5.48 7.31 41.79
N ARG A 242 5.57 8.59 41.43
CA ARG A 242 4.47 9.54 41.59
C ARG A 242 3.26 9.14 40.75
N LEU A 243 3.46 8.75 39.49
CA LEU A 243 2.38 8.27 38.62
C LEU A 243 1.70 7.01 39.18
N VAL A 244 2.46 6.08 39.76
CA VAL A 244 1.89 4.91 40.44
C VAL A 244 0.98 5.35 41.60
N ALA A 245 1.47 6.25 42.47
CA ALA A 245 0.71 6.73 43.62
C ALA A 245 -0.56 7.51 43.22
N ASP A 246 -0.45 8.37 42.20
CA ASP A 246 -1.54 9.26 41.78
C ASP A 246 -2.63 8.50 41.00
N THR A 247 -2.32 7.34 40.41
CA THR A 247 -3.16 6.78 39.35
C THR A 247 -3.36 5.27 39.36
N GLY A 248 -2.63 4.53 40.21
CA GLY A 248 -2.66 3.08 40.27
C GLY A 248 -2.01 2.37 39.08
N MET A 249 -1.19 3.07 38.29
CA MET A 249 -0.39 2.46 37.21
C MET A 249 0.49 1.33 37.77
N GLU A 250 0.59 0.21 37.06
CA GLU A 250 1.50 -0.89 37.43
C GLU A 250 2.95 -0.51 37.05
N LEU A 251 3.87 -0.63 38.01
CA LEU A 251 5.30 -0.45 37.77
C LEU A 251 6.05 -1.74 38.14
N VAL A 252 6.77 -2.31 37.19
CA VAL A 252 7.65 -3.46 37.38
C VAL A 252 9.08 -3.00 37.19
N GLU A 253 9.93 -3.16 38.19
CA GLU A 253 11.36 -2.82 38.09
C GLU A 253 12.21 -4.10 37.93
N ASP A 254 13.16 -4.09 37.00
CA ASP A 254 14.08 -5.22 36.74
C ASP A 254 15.45 -4.73 36.20
N GLU A 255 16.38 -5.65 35.98
CA GLU A 255 17.70 -5.38 35.41
C GLU A 255 17.64 -4.90 33.95
N SER A 256 18.58 -4.04 33.53
CA SER A 256 18.69 -3.57 32.13
C SER A 256 19.30 -4.62 31.19
N THR A 257 18.56 -5.71 30.96
CA THR A 257 18.89 -6.75 30.00
C THR A 257 17.76 -6.97 28.99
N ILE A 258 18.12 -7.40 27.78
CA ILE A 258 17.13 -7.77 26.75
C ILE A 258 16.28 -8.98 27.19
N ASP A 259 16.84 -9.87 28.02
CA ASP A 259 16.13 -11.03 28.54
C ASP A 259 15.06 -10.61 29.54
N ALA A 260 15.33 -9.61 30.39
CA ALA A 260 14.31 -9.01 31.25
C ALA A 260 13.20 -8.34 30.41
N ALA A 261 13.58 -7.58 29.37
CA ALA A 261 12.60 -6.96 28.45
C ALA A 261 11.70 -8.02 27.78
N ARG A 262 12.25 -9.16 27.37
CA ARG A 262 11.49 -10.27 26.77
C ARG A 262 10.59 -10.98 27.77
N ARG A 263 11.08 -11.22 28.99
CA ARG A 263 10.36 -11.91 30.06
C ARG A 263 9.06 -11.22 30.44
N HIS A 264 9.06 -9.89 30.43
CA HIS A 264 7.89 -9.07 30.77
C HIS A 264 7.06 -8.64 29.57
N ALA A 265 7.47 -8.98 28.35
CA ALA A 265 6.76 -8.58 27.14
C ALA A 265 5.36 -9.21 27.11
N PRO A 266 4.30 -8.42 26.88
CA PRO A 266 2.96 -8.98 26.73
C PRO A 266 2.84 -9.78 25.43
N GLU A 267 1.81 -10.60 25.34
CA GLU A 267 1.44 -11.27 24.08
C GLU A 267 1.14 -10.21 23.02
N GLY A 268 2.01 -10.11 22.01
CA GLY A 268 1.94 -9.11 20.95
C GLY A 268 2.92 -7.94 21.04
N GLY A 269 3.65 -7.76 22.14
CA GLY A 269 4.71 -6.75 22.30
C GLY A 269 4.30 -5.44 23.01
N TYR A 270 5.27 -4.54 23.19
CA TYR A 270 5.08 -3.26 23.88
C TYR A 270 4.45 -2.19 22.99
N ASP A 271 3.47 -1.45 23.51
CA ASP A 271 2.89 -0.30 22.81
C ASP A 271 3.90 0.85 22.67
N ASP A 272 4.72 1.06 23.68
CA ASP A 272 5.76 2.09 23.70
C ASP A 272 7.05 1.51 24.29
N ILE A 273 8.18 1.85 23.68
CA ILE A 273 9.50 1.53 24.23
C ILE A 273 10.27 2.83 24.38
N LEU A 274 10.59 3.19 25.62
CA LEU A 274 11.26 4.42 26.00
C LEU A 274 12.74 4.13 26.27
N CYS A 275 13.58 4.43 25.29
CA CYS A 275 15.04 4.36 25.39
C CYS A 275 15.58 5.72 25.85
N ILE A 276 15.95 5.82 27.14
CA ILE A 276 16.36 7.09 27.76
C ILE A 276 17.82 7.01 28.19
N GLY A 277 18.62 8.01 27.83
CA GLY A 277 20.04 8.07 28.16
C GLY A 277 20.93 7.36 27.14
N GLU A 278 22.20 7.18 27.49
CA GLU A 278 23.20 6.63 26.56
C GLU A 278 23.18 5.10 26.61
N LEU A 279 22.43 4.52 25.68
CA LEU A 279 22.34 3.09 25.45
C LEU A 279 23.20 2.69 24.25
N PRO A 280 23.86 1.50 24.30
CA PRO A 280 24.54 0.99 23.13
C PRO A 280 23.52 0.72 22.00
N PRO A 281 23.87 0.92 20.73
CA PRO A 281 22.96 0.69 19.60
C PRO A 281 22.27 -0.68 19.63
N GLU A 282 23.00 -1.73 20.03
CA GLU A 282 22.53 -3.11 20.06
C GLU A 282 21.37 -3.30 21.07
N ALA A 283 21.37 -2.53 22.17
CA ALA A 283 20.28 -2.58 23.14
C ALA A 283 18.99 -2.01 22.54
N ILE A 284 19.08 -0.88 21.84
CA ILE A 284 17.94 -0.20 21.19
C ILE A 284 17.40 -1.08 20.05
N GLU A 285 18.28 -1.61 19.21
CA GLU A 285 17.92 -2.53 18.12
C GLU A 285 17.23 -3.80 18.64
N GLY A 286 17.70 -4.33 19.77
CA GLY A 286 17.13 -5.51 20.42
C GLY A 286 15.73 -5.27 20.99
N VAL A 287 15.52 -4.15 21.68
CA VAL A 287 14.19 -3.84 22.24
C VAL A 287 13.21 -3.39 21.18
N ALA A 288 13.64 -2.74 20.09
CA ALA A 288 12.77 -2.35 18.98
C ALA A 288 12.00 -3.53 18.37
N ASP A 289 12.60 -4.73 18.36
CA ASP A 289 11.95 -5.96 17.90
C ASP A 289 10.78 -6.40 18.80
N LEU A 290 10.70 -5.89 20.03
CA LEU A 290 9.64 -6.19 21.00
C LEU A 290 8.44 -5.24 20.92
N LEU A 291 8.44 -4.28 20.00
CA LEU A 291 7.28 -3.42 19.78
C LEU A 291 6.05 -4.22 19.35
N ALA A 292 4.86 -3.75 19.74
CA ALA A 292 3.59 -4.22 19.20
C ALA A 292 3.28 -3.59 17.85
N LYS A 293 2.27 -4.13 17.16
CA LYS A 293 1.67 -3.46 16.00
C LYS A 293 1.17 -2.07 16.41
N GLY A 294 1.60 -1.03 15.70
CA GLY A 294 1.35 0.38 16.03
C GLY A 294 2.23 0.93 17.16
N GLY A 295 3.28 0.19 17.52
CA GLY A 295 4.20 0.55 18.60
C GLY A 295 5.12 1.71 18.24
N VAL A 296 5.52 2.48 19.24
CA VAL A 296 6.43 3.62 19.09
C VAL A 296 7.72 3.39 19.88
N LEU A 297 8.86 3.49 19.21
CA LEU A 297 10.18 3.59 19.83
C LEU A 297 10.52 5.06 20.09
N TRP A 298 10.75 5.40 21.35
CA TRP A 298 11.14 6.73 21.79
C TRP A 298 12.62 6.73 22.16
N VAL A 299 13.42 7.56 21.51
CA VAL A 299 14.88 7.66 21.73
C VAL A 299 15.23 9.04 22.26
N LEU A 300 15.52 9.14 23.56
CA LEU A 300 15.92 10.38 24.23
C LEU A 300 17.36 10.25 24.72
N ARG A 301 18.25 11.12 24.24
CA ARG A 301 19.67 11.09 24.62
C ARG A 301 20.36 12.43 24.39
N ARG A 302 21.64 12.57 24.75
CA ARG A 302 22.38 13.84 24.64
C ARG A 302 23.41 13.85 23.52
N THR A 303 23.97 12.71 23.18
CA THR A 303 25.01 12.58 22.15
C THR A 303 24.47 11.86 20.91
N PRO A 304 25.11 11.96 19.73
CA PRO A 304 24.76 11.17 18.55
C PRO A 304 25.33 9.75 18.62
N PHE A 305 24.79 8.83 17.82
CA PHE A 305 25.28 7.46 17.69
C PHE A 305 26.46 7.47 16.73
N GLU A 306 27.45 6.63 16.96
CA GLU A 306 28.60 6.49 16.06
C GLU A 306 28.23 5.85 14.72
N ARG A 307 27.09 5.15 14.67
CA ARG A 307 26.54 4.49 13.48
C ARG A 307 25.02 4.62 13.44
N CYS A 308 24.47 4.40 12.26
CA CYS A 308 23.04 4.15 12.08
C CYS A 308 22.60 2.86 12.80
N LEU A 309 21.30 2.75 13.08
CA LEU A 309 20.71 1.59 13.75
C LEU A 309 20.08 0.63 12.73
N SER A 310 20.17 -0.66 13.00
CA SER A 310 19.55 -1.74 12.23
C SER A 310 18.11 -1.96 12.70
N LEU A 311 17.16 -1.36 12.00
CA LEU A 311 15.73 -1.38 12.36
C LEU A 311 14.91 -2.15 11.31
N ASP A 312 13.86 -2.85 11.77
CA ASP A 312 12.99 -3.66 10.92
C ASP A 312 12.07 -2.79 10.05
N ILE A 313 12.50 -2.53 8.82
CA ILE A 313 11.74 -1.74 7.85
C ILE A 313 10.48 -2.46 7.35
N GLY A 314 10.47 -3.80 7.39
CA GLY A 314 9.28 -4.58 7.07
C GLY A 314 8.17 -4.37 8.09
N ARG A 315 8.52 -4.23 9.37
CA ARG A 315 7.56 -3.90 10.44
C ARG A 315 7.20 -2.42 10.47
N ILE A 316 8.11 -1.50 10.13
CA ILE A 316 7.73 -0.10 9.88
C ILE A 316 6.64 -0.03 8.79
N HIS A 317 6.76 -0.82 7.72
CA HIS A 317 5.78 -0.87 6.64
C HIS A 317 4.47 -1.60 7.00
N TYR A 318 4.54 -2.80 7.57
CA TYR A 318 3.35 -3.64 7.76
C TYR A 318 2.71 -3.56 9.14
N ASP A 319 3.48 -3.21 10.17
CA ASP A 319 3.01 -3.15 11.55
C ASP A 319 2.81 -1.70 12.00
N ASN A 320 3.02 -0.71 11.12
CA ASN A 320 2.93 0.71 11.42
C ASN A 320 3.81 1.10 12.62
N LEU A 321 5.02 0.52 12.71
CA LEU A 321 5.98 0.91 13.73
C LEU A 321 6.48 2.34 13.50
N TRP A 322 6.81 3.00 14.60
CA TRP A 322 7.16 4.40 14.61
C TRP A 322 8.40 4.65 15.45
N VAL A 323 9.25 5.60 15.03
CA VAL A 323 10.44 6.02 15.76
C VAL A 323 10.41 7.52 15.94
N VAL A 324 10.54 7.95 17.19
CA VAL A 324 10.63 9.36 17.60
C VAL A 324 11.86 9.53 18.46
N GLY A 325 12.40 10.75 18.49
CA GLY A 325 13.58 11.00 19.28
C GLY A 325 14.03 12.44 19.27
N ALA A 326 14.87 12.78 20.26
CA ALA A 326 15.45 14.09 20.42
C ALA A 326 16.83 14.00 21.08
N PHE A 327 17.70 14.95 20.71
CA PHE A 327 18.88 15.27 21.52
C PHE A 327 18.49 16.25 22.63
N SER A 328 17.93 15.72 23.72
CA SER A 328 17.38 16.50 24.84
C SER A 328 17.49 15.72 26.16
N ASP A 329 17.13 16.37 27.27
CA ASP A 329 16.87 15.75 28.57
C ASP A 329 15.38 15.54 28.86
N ASN A 330 14.47 16.08 28.05
CA ASN A 330 13.02 15.97 28.22
C ASN A 330 12.38 15.09 27.13
N LEU A 331 11.69 14.01 27.54
CA LEU A 331 11.05 13.07 26.62
C LEU A 331 9.94 13.70 25.77
N THR A 332 9.33 14.79 26.25
CA THR A 332 8.34 15.59 25.48
C THR A 332 8.90 16.03 24.14
N ASP A 333 10.20 16.36 24.09
CA ASP A 333 10.85 16.89 22.90
C ASP A 333 10.99 15.84 21.80
N ALA A 334 11.00 14.55 22.14
CA ALA A 334 11.18 13.45 21.19
C ALA A 334 10.14 13.45 20.07
N ASN A 335 8.93 13.96 20.34
CA ASN A 335 7.86 14.05 19.36
C ASN A 335 7.21 15.43 19.27
N ALA A 336 7.96 16.50 19.54
CA ALA A 336 7.43 17.88 19.55
C ALA A 336 7.04 18.43 18.16
N ILE A 337 7.55 17.84 17.08
CA ILE A 337 7.29 18.32 15.70
C ILE A 337 6.14 17.52 15.08
N PRO A 338 5.05 18.19 14.64
CA PRO A 338 3.93 17.54 13.97
C PRO A 338 4.35 16.77 12.72
N LEU A 339 3.70 15.64 12.51
CA LEU A 339 3.99 14.72 11.42
C LEU A 339 3.23 15.08 10.15
N ARG A 340 3.99 15.23 9.06
CA ARG A 340 3.46 15.37 7.71
C ARG A 340 3.51 14.02 6.99
N SER A 341 2.40 13.66 6.35
CA SER A 341 2.28 12.47 5.49
C SER A 341 2.08 12.83 4.01
N GLU A 342 1.55 14.02 3.72
CA GLU A 342 1.38 14.56 2.36
C GLU A 342 2.69 15.17 1.84
N LEU A 343 2.96 15.17 0.53
CA LEU A 343 4.13 15.82 -0.09
C LEU A 343 4.22 17.32 0.23
N LEU A 344 5.44 17.86 0.37
CA LEU A 344 5.62 19.26 0.73
C LEU A 344 5.40 20.16 -0.48
N SER A 345 4.42 21.05 -0.39
CA SER A 345 4.20 22.13 -1.36
C SER A 345 5.48 22.95 -1.55
N GLY A 346 5.93 23.11 -2.80
CA GLY A 346 7.18 23.79 -3.14
C GLY A 346 8.46 23.04 -2.71
N GLY A 347 8.35 21.87 -2.09
CA GLY A 347 9.48 21.05 -1.66
C GLY A 347 10.19 20.30 -2.80
N THR A 348 11.01 19.33 -2.43
CA THR A 348 11.78 18.48 -3.36
C THR A 348 11.45 17.01 -3.09
N CYS A 349 10.81 16.36 -4.05
CA CYS A 349 10.34 14.98 -3.93
C CYS A 349 11.18 14.03 -4.78
N TRP A 350 11.55 12.88 -4.21
CA TRP A 350 12.17 11.77 -4.93
C TRP A 350 11.29 10.52 -4.84
N ILE A 351 10.92 9.98 -6.00
CA ILE A 351 10.19 8.73 -6.14
C ILE A 351 11.15 7.65 -6.63
N VAL A 352 11.55 6.75 -5.71
CA VAL A 352 12.45 5.63 -5.97
C VAL A 352 11.66 4.44 -6.53
N GLY A 353 12.10 3.87 -7.65
CA GLY A 353 11.32 2.87 -8.40
C GLY A 353 10.13 3.49 -9.14
N GLY A 354 10.29 4.73 -9.62
CA GLY A 354 9.24 5.52 -10.24
C GLY A 354 8.75 4.99 -11.59
N GLY A 355 9.47 4.06 -12.22
CA GLY A 355 9.14 3.49 -13.53
C GLY A 355 8.15 2.32 -13.47
N GLY A 356 8.06 1.62 -12.33
CA GLY A 356 7.08 0.56 -12.12
C GLY A 356 5.63 1.07 -11.99
N PRO A 357 4.61 0.18 -12.06
CA PRO A 357 3.21 0.60 -12.08
C PRO A 357 2.80 1.48 -10.89
N MET A 358 3.16 1.09 -9.66
CA MET A 358 2.89 1.90 -8.47
C MET A 358 3.72 3.19 -8.46
N GLY A 359 4.99 3.13 -8.87
CA GLY A 359 5.86 4.30 -8.99
C GLY A 359 5.28 5.37 -9.90
N GLN A 360 4.71 4.97 -11.04
CA GLN A 360 4.04 5.89 -11.96
C GLN A 360 2.80 6.53 -11.37
N MET A 361 2.04 5.79 -10.54
CA MET A 361 0.89 6.36 -9.83
C MET A 361 1.34 7.42 -8.81
N HIS A 362 2.43 7.17 -8.07
CA HIS A 362 3.04 8.18 -7.19
C HIS A 362 3.56 9.40 -7.98
N VAL A 363 4.19 9.19 -9.15
CA VAL A 363 4.64 10.29 -10.02
C VAL A 363 3.46 11.10 -10.54
N GLN A 364 2.43 10.43 -11.06
CA GLN A 364 1.20 11.07 -11.52
C GLN A 364 0.59 11.93 -10.42
N ARG A 365 0.43 11.37 -9.22
CA ARG A 365 -0.12 12.07 -8.08
C ARG A 365 0.70 13.31 -7.76
N ALA A 366 2.01 13.17 -7.61
CA ALA A 366 2.90 14.27 -7.27
C ALA A 366 2.84 15.42 -8.30
N VAL A 367 2.76 15.08 -9.61
CA VAL A 367 2.65 16.05 -10.70
C VAL A 367 1.25 16.67 -10.81
N GLN A 368 0.20 16.02 -10.28
CA GLN A 368 -1.19 16.46 -10.35
C GLN A 368 -1.72 17.10 -9.05
N LEU A 369 -0.98 17.01 -7.94
CA LEU A 369 -1.35 17.65 -6.67
C LEU A 369 -1.68 19.14 -6.85
N PRO A 370 -2.75 19.69 -6.27
CA PRO A 370 -3.07 21.11 -6.38
C PRO A 370 -1.88 22.01 -6.01
N GLU A 371 -1.19 21.64 -4.93
CA GLU A 371 0.04 22.27 -4.44
C GLU A 371 1.21 21.28 -4.55
N PRO A 372 1.92 21.24 -5.69
CA PRO A 372 2.95 20.22 -5.94
C PRO A 372 4.31 20.60 -5.31
N PRO A 373 5.23 19.63 -5.15
CA PRO A 373 6.65 19.93 -4.99
C PRO A 373 7.20 20.76 -6.16
N SER A 374 8.19 21.61 -5.90
CA SER A 374 8.84 22.40 -6.95
C SER A 374 9.81 21.56 -7.80
N LEU A 375 10.38 20.50 -7.21
CA LEU A 375 11.20 19.50 -7.87
C LEU A 375 10.62 18.11 -7.63
N ILE A 376 10.46 17.34 -8.70
CA ILE A 376 10.12 15.91 -8.63
C ILE A 376 11.18 15.14 -9.41
N VAL A 377 11.84 14.21 -8.73
CA VAL A 377 12.82 13.28 -9.30
C VAL A 377 12.21 11.89 -9.30
N ALA A 378 12.18 11.22 -10.44
CA ALA A 378 11.79 9.82 -10.55
C ALA A 378 13.02 8.99 -10.96
N THR A 379 13.28 7.89 -10.26
CA THR A 379 14.40 7.01 -10.58
C THR A 379 13.94 5.57 -10.78
N ASP A 380 14.46 4.91 -11.81
CA ASP A 380 14.22 3.49 -12.05
C ASP A 380 15.43 2.87 -12.76
N VAL A 381 15.71 1.59 -12.48
CA VAL A 381 16.83 0.85 -13.10
C VAL A 381 16.54 0.46 -14.56
N ASP A 382 15.27 0.52 -14.97
CA ASP A 382 14.82 0.21 -16.32
C ASP A 382 14.64 1.49 -17.13
N ALA A 383 15.50 1.68 -18.13
CA ALA A 383 15.49 2.87 -18.97
C ALA A 383 14.21 3.00 -19.81
N VAL A 384 13.60 1.89 -20.24
CA VAL A 384 12.37 1.91 -21.06
C VAL A 384 11.19 2.37 -20.20
N ARG A 385 11.09 1.86 -18.98
CA ARG A 385 10.07 2.31 -18.01
C ARG A 385 10.26 3.77 -17.66
N LEU A 386 11.50 4.18 -17.39
CA LEU A 386 11.82 5.55 -17.01
C LEU A 386 11.50 6.55 -18.13
N GLU A 387 11.79 6.20 -19.38
CA GLU A 387 11.41 7.01 -20.53
C GLU A 387 9.89 7.11 -20.66
N ALA A 388 9.15 6.03 -20.44
CA ALA A 388 7.68 6.08 -20.41
C ALA A 388 7.16 7.04 -19.35
N VAL A 389 7.78 7.10 -18.16
CA VAL A 389 7.45 8.11 -17.12
C VAL A 389 7.71 9.52 -17.63
N ARG A 390 8.88 9.75 -18.24
CA ARG A 390 9.28 11.05 -18.78
C ARG A 390 8.28 11.54 -19.81
N GLU A 391 7.99 10.75 -20.83
CA GLU A 391 7.06 11.12 -21.88
C GLU A 391 5.64 11.34 -21.35
N ARG A 392 5.24 10.61 -20.30
CA ARG A 392 3.88 10.67 -19.74
C ARG A 392 3.65 11.91 -18.87
N TYR A 393 4.63 12.29 -18.05
CA TYR A 393 4.40 13.28 -17.00
C TYR A 393 5.18 14.60 -17.17
N ALA A 394 6.27 14.61 -17.96
CA ALA A 394 7.03 15.84 -18.19
C ALA A 394 6.20 16.99 -18.80
N PRO A 395 5.29 16.78 -19.78
CA PRO A 395 4.49 17.87 -20.34
C PRO A 395 3.55 18.51 -19.31
N THR A 396 2.99 17.71 -18.39
CA THR A 396 2.14 18.23 -17.32
C THR A 396 2.98 18.96 -16.28
N ALA A 397 4.15 18.43 -15.91
CA ALA A 397 5.07 19.08 -14.99
C ALA A 397 5.53 20.46 -15.53
N GLU A 398 5.91 20.53 -16.80
CA GLU A 398 6.34 21.77 -17.47
C GLU A 398 5.24 22.84 -17.46
N ARG A 399 4.01 22.48 -17.86
CA ARG A 399 2.85 23.41 -17.81
C ARG A 399 2.56 23.93 -16.41
N ARG A 400 2.96 23.20 -15.37
CA ARG A 400 2.76 23.55 -13.96
C ARG A 400 3.99 24.17 -13.31
N GLY A 401 5.07 24.41 -14.06
CA GLY A 401 6.29 24.99 -13.52
C GLY A 401 7.06 24.06 -12.56
N ILE A 402 6.82 22.75 -12.62
CA ILE A 402 7.51 21.76 -11.81
C ILE A 402 8.80 21.35 -12.52
N ARG A 403 9.94 21.43 -11.83
CA ARG A 403 11.19 20.84 -12.33
C ARG A 403 11.10 19.33 -12.24
N PHE A 404 10.90 18.66 -13.36
CA PHE A 404 10.76 17.20 -13.43
C PHE A 404 12.03 16.56 -14.00
N VAL A 405 12.61 15.60 -13.27
CA VAL A 405 13.85 14.93 -13.66
C VAL A 405 13.68 13.43 -13.53
N THR A 406 14.13 12.70 -14.55
CA THR A 406 14.22 11.24 -14.53
C THR A 406 15.69 10.81 -14.56
N LEU A 407 16.11 9.90 -13.68
CA LEU A 407 17.49 9.38 -13.66
C LEU A 407 17.50 7.85 -13.53
N ASN A 408 18.34 7.19 -14.32
CA ASN A 408 18.59 5.76 -14.17
C ASN A 408 19.86 5.56 -13.33
N PRO A 409 19.79 4.98 -12.12
CA PRO A 409 20.97 4.79 -11.27
C PRO A 409 22.05 3.91 -11.92
N LYS A 410 21.72 3.06 -12.90
CA LYS A 410 22.71 2.23 -13.62
C LYS A 410 23.59 3.01 -14.59
N GLU A 411 23.27 4.26 -14.89
CA GLU A 411 24.06 5.12 -15.76
C GLU A 411 25.17 5.87 -15.01
N PHE A 412 25.31 5.62 -13.71
CA PHE A 412 26.22 6.33 -12.82
C PHE A 412 26.99 5.32 -11.95
N GLU A 413 28.22 5.69 -11.58
CA GLU A 413 28.86 5.10 -10.41
C GLU A 413 28.08 5.53 -9.14
N PRO A 414 27.98 4.69 -8.08
CA PRO A 414 27.15 4.98 -6.91
C PRO A 414 27.40 6.36 -6.28
N GLN A 415 28.67 6.76 -6.12
CA GLN A 415 29.03 8.08 -5.58
C GLN A 415 28.62 9.22 -6.50
N ALA A 416 28.75 9.04 -7.82
CA ALA A 416 28.34 10.03 -8.81
C ALA A 416 26.82 10.19 -8.86
N PHE A 417 26.07 9.10 -8.69
CA PHE A 417 24.62 9.13 -8.58
C PHE A 417 24.17 9.93 -7.35
N HIS A 418 24.75 9.63 -6.18
CA HIS A 418 24.49 10.35 -4.94
C HIS A 418 24.78 11.84 -5.08
N GLN A 419 25.95 12.19 -5.64
CA GLN A 419 26.32 13.58 -5.88
C GLN A 419 25.35 14.27 -6.84
N LYS A 420 24.92 13.58 -7.90
CA LYS A 420 23.95 14.12 -8.86
C LYS A 420 22.62 14.48 -8.19
N LEU A 421 22.14 13.62 -7.29
CA LEU A 421 20.91 13.87 -6.54
C LEU A 421 21.05 15.05 -5.57
N LEU A 422 22.20 15.19 -4.89
CA LEU A 422 22.49 16.37 -4.06
C LEU A 422 22.53 17.66 -4.88
N GLU A 423 23.15 17.65 -6.06
CA GLU A 423 23.18 18.81 -6.95
C GLU A 423 21.77 19.26 -7.37
N LEU A 424 20.86 18.31 -7.64
CA LEU A 424 19.47 18.65 -7.98
C LEU A 424 18.76 19.42 -6.86
N THR A 425 19.13 19.15 -5.61
CA THR A 425 18.55 19.75 -4.40
C THR A 425 19.40 20.89 -3.82
N ASN A 426 20.42 21.35 -4.53
CA ASN A 426 21.38 22.37 -4.06
C ASN A 426 22.06 21.99 -2.72
N GLY A 427 22.34 20.70 -2.54
CA GLY A 427 22.98 20.15 -1.34
C GLY A 427 22.06 20.05 -0.11
N LYS A 428 20.76 20.37 -0.23
CA LYS A 428 19.83 20.35 0.90
C LYS A 428 19.19 18.98 1.15
N GLY A 429 19.22 18.08 0.16
CA GLY A 429 18.49 16.82 0.20
C GLY A 429 17.00 16.97 -0.15
N PHE A 430 16.26 15.87 -0.04
CA PHE A 430 14.85 15.76 -0.37
C PHE A 430 13.95 15.94 0.84
N THR A 431 12.97 16.83 0.74
CA THR A 431 11.89 16.96 1.74
C THR A 431 11.00 15.73 1.79
N ASP A 432 10.92 15.00 0.68
CA ASP A 432 10.09 13.82 0.51
C ASP A 432 10.81 12.74 -0.28
N ILE A 433 10.92 11.54 0.29
CA ILE A 433 11.35 10.36 -0.44
C ILE A 433 10.26 9.31 -0.34
N VAL A 434 9.80 8.79 -1.48
CA VAL A 434 8.79 7.74 -1.55
C VAL A 434 9.41 6.56 -2.28
N ASN A 435 9.53 5.41 -1.62
CA ASN A 435 10.28 4.27 -2.14
C ASN A 435 9.40 3.06 -2.48
N MET A 436 9.45 2.63 -3.76
CA MET A 436 8.74 1.47 -4.31
C MET A 436 9.61 0.22 -4.42
N VAL A 437 10.89 0.31 -4.06
CA VAL A 437 11.88 -0.76 -4.21
C VAL A 437 12.02 -1.55 -2.90
N PRO A 438 11.66 -2.84 -2.87
CA PRO A 438 11.66 -3.64 -1.65
C PRO A 438 13.05 -4.19 -1.32
N VAL A 439 14.07 -3.34 -1.29
CA VAL A 439 15.47 -3.69 -1.04
C VAL A 439 16.01 -2.83 0.11
N ALA A 440 16.53 -3.49 1.15
CA ALA A 440 17.01 -2.82 2.37
C ALA A 440 18.10 -1.79 2.09
N ASP A 441 19.08 -2.13 1.25
CA ASP A 441 20.18 -1.23 0.89
C ASP A 441 19.67 0.01 0.14
N VAL A 442 18.69 -0.15 -0.75
CA VAL A 442 18.06 1.00 -1.43
C VAL A 442 17.34 1.90 -0.44
N VAL A 443 16.68 1.33 0.57
CA VAL A 443 16.05 2.12 1.65
C VAL A 443 17.11 2.90 2.43
N ALA A 444 18.18 2.24 2.87
CA ALA A 444 19.26 2.84 3.64
C ALA A 444 20.00 3.94 2.86
N ASP A 445 20.35 3.69 1.59
CA ASP A 445 21.10 4.61 0.75
C ASP A 445 20.29 5.86 0.40
N SER A 446 19.03 5.68 0.00
CA SER A 446 18.18 6.82 -0.33
C SER A 446 17.82 7.66 0.90
N ALA A 447 17.67 7.04 2.08
CA ALA A 447 17.38 7.74 3.33
C ALA A 447 18.43 8.79 3.72
N GLN A 448 19.70 8.59 3.34
CA GLN A 448 20.80 9.53 3.61
C GLN A 448 20.59 10.89 2.94
N LEU A 449 19.77 10.95 1.89
CA LEU A 449 19.49 12.17 1.13
C LEU A 449 18.25 12.92 1.63
N LEU A 450 17.71 12.59 2.81
CA LEU A 450 16.63 13.38 3.42
C LEU A 450 17.13 14.74 3.89
N ALA A 451 16.38 15.78 3.51
CA ALA A 451 16.52 17.13 4.05
C ALA A 451 16.10 17.18 5.52
N ASP A 452 16.45 18.26 6.21
CA ASP A 452 15.96 18.53 7.56
C ASP A 452 14.42 18.65 7.55
N GLY A 453 13.77 18.01 8.52
CA GLY A 453 12.31 17.84 8.55
C GLY A 453 11.76 16.93 7.44
N GLY A 454 12.64 16.26 6.69
CA GLY A 454 12.28 15.40 5.57
C GLY A 454 11.55 14.12 6.00
N VAL A 455 10.72 13.61 5.10
CA VAL A 455 9.91 12.43 5.36
C VAL A 455 10.19 11.33 4.33
N TYR A 456 10.37 10.12 4.83
CA TYR A 456 10.59 8.92 4.05
C TYR A 456 9.38 7.98 4.14
N ASN A 457 8.76 7.70 3.00
CA ASN A 457 7.66 6.75 2.84
C ASN A 457 8.19 5.44 2.22
N ILE A 458 8.32 4.41 3.06
CA ILE A 458 8.59 3.02 2.71
C ILE A 458 7.27 2.40 2.21
N PHE A 459 6.92 2.70 0.96
CA PHE A 459 5.73 2.14 0.33
C PHE A 459 5.97 0.70 -0.16
N ALA A 460 7.21 0.37 -0.50
CA ALA A 460 7.60 -0.97 -0.93
C ALA A 460 7.31 -2.00 0.17
N GLY A 461 6.58 -3.06 -0.19
CA GLY A 461 6.30 -4.16 0.74
C GLY A 461 7.53 -5.04 0.97
N VAL A 462 8.30 -4.72 2.00
CA VAL A 462 9.47 -5.46 2.49
C VAL A 462 9.04 -6.48 3.55
N ALA A 463 9.53 -7.72 3.47
CA ALA A 463 9.17 -8.76 4.44
C ALA A 463 9.50 -8.35 5.89
N ARG A 464 8.63 -8.68 6.83
CA ARG A 464 8.90 -8.53 8.28
C ARG A 464 10.18 -9.28 8.65
N GLY A 465 10.98 -8.71 9.54
CA GLY A 465 12.29 -9.22 9.92
C GLY A 465 13.45 -8.72 9.05
N VAL A 466 13.17 -8.10 7.90
CA VAL A 466 14.20 -7.45 7.09
C VAL A 466 14.56 -6.11 7.74
N LYS A 467 15.82 -5.99 8.15
CA LYS A 467 16.35 -4.77 8.76
C LYS A 467 17.13 -3.93 7.76
N ALA A 468 17.12 -2.62 7.97
CA ALA A 468 17.98 -1.68 7.25
C ALA A 468 18.64 -0.70 8.22
N CYS A 469 19.75 -0.15 7.74
CA CYS A 469 20.55 0.87 8.40
C CYS A 469 19.81 2.21 8.35
N LEU A 470 19.17 2.63 9.45
CA LEU A 470 18.42 3.89 9.57
C LEU A 470 19.14 4.89 10.47
N ASP A 471 19.28 6.12 10.01
CA ASP A 471 19.93 7.20 10.75
C ASP A 471 19.00 7.80 11.81
N VAL A 472 19.03 7.23 13.02
CA VAL A 472 18.29 7.76 14.19
C VAL A 472 18.85 9.11 14.64
N ASN A 473 20.11 9.46 14.32
CA ASN A 473 20.61 10.80 14.62
C ASN A 473 19.87 11.85 13.79
N ALA A 474 19.53 11.56 12.53
CA ALA A 474 18.68 12.44 11.74
C ALA A 474 17.27 12.58 12.31
N ILE A 475 16.71 11.52 12.91
CA ILE A 475 15.41 11.58 13.61
C ILE A 475 15.51 12.55 14.80
N CYS A 476 16.53 12.38 15.64
CA CYS A 476 16.73 13.14 16.87
C CYS A 476 17.16 14.60 16.64
N GLY A 477 18.04 14.85 15.67
CA GLY A 477 18.70 16.14 15.49
C GLY A 477 18.17 16.98 14.33
N ARG A 478 17.63 16.33 13.29
CA ARG A 478 17.18 17.00 12.05
C ARG A 478 15.67 16.90 11.83
N GLY A 479 14.93 16.25 12.72
CA GLY A 479 13.48 16.10 12.59
C GLY A 479 13.06 15.19 11.42
N VAL A 480 13.96 14.33 10.93
CA VAL A 480 13.66 13.38 9.83
C VAL A 480 12.73 12.28 10.32
N ARG A 481 11.91 11.73 9.41
CA ARG A 481 10.83 10.77 9.73
C ARG A 481 10.78 9.61 8.75
N PHE A 482 10.53 8.40 9.26
CA PHE A 482 10.39 7.17 8.48
C PHE A 482 9.06 6.50 8.75
N PHE A 483 8.33 6.18 7.70
CA PHE A 483 7.08 5.45 7.83
C PHE A 483 6.88 4.48 6.67
N GLY A 484 5.93 3.58 6.79
CA GLY A 484 5.36 2.90 5.64
C GLY A 484 3.85 2.83 5.72
N SER A 485 3.26 2.30 4.66
CA SER A 485 1.82 2.11 4.53
C SER A 485 1.57 0.86 3.70
N SER A 486 0.66 0.01 4.15
CA SER A 486 0.22 -1.19 3.43
C SER A 486 -1.30 -1.23 3.36
N GLY A 487 -1.83 -1.50 2.17
CA GLY A 487 -3.27 -1.57 1.94
C GLY A 487 -3.97 -0.21 2.06
N SER A 488 -5.29 -0.25 2.13
CA SER A 488 -6.15 0.91 2.32
C SER A 488 -7.36 0.53 3.15
N SER A 489 -7.87 1.45 3.98
CA SER A 489 -9.10 1.23 4.73
C SER A 489 -10.34 1.38 3.84
N LEU A 490 -11.51 0.97 4.34
CA LEU A 490 -12.77 1.22 3.65
C LEU A 490 -13.04 2.73 3.42
N ALA A 491 -12.53 3.60 4.30
CA ALA A 491 -12.62 5.04 4.12
C ALA A 491 -11.71 5.56 3.00
N ASP A 492 -10.50 5.00 2.86
CA ASP A 492 -9.54 5.40 1.83
C ASP A 492 -10.02 5.02 0.43
N ILE A 493 -10.59 3.82 0.25
CA ILE A 493 -11.14 3.41 -1.05
C ILE A 493 -12.39 4.22 -1.42
N ARG A 494 -13.24 4.59 -0.44
CA ARG A 494 -14.39 5.50 -0.66
C ARG A 494 -13.91 6.86 -1.15
N LEU A 495 -12.93 7.46 -0.47
CA LEU A 495 -12.35 8.73 -0.88
C LEU A 495 -11.75 8.66 -2.29
N THR A 496 -11.07 7.56 -2.61
CA THR A 496 -10.46 7.37 -3.93
C THR A 496 -11.52 7.22 -5.02
N LEU A 497 -12.61 6.52 -4.74
CA LEU A 497 -13.76 6.42 -5.63
C LEU A 497 -14.39 7.80 -5.88
N GLU A 498 -14.60 8.60 -4.82
CA GLU A 498 -15.12 9.97 -4.95
C GLU A 498 -14.18 10.87 -5.79
N GLN A 499 -12.86 10.73 -5.63
CA GLN A 499 -11.87 11.44 -6.44
C GLN A 499 -11.92 11.02 -7.91
N MET A 500 -12.17 9.74 -8.20
CA MET A 500 -12.38 9.25 -9.55
C MET A 500 -13.67 9.81 -10.16
N GLU A 501 -14.80 9.68 -9.47
CA GLU A 501 -16.13 10.09 -9.95
C GLU A 501 -16.26 11.61 -10.18
N SER A 502 -15.52 12.40 -9.41
CA SER A 502 -15.41 13.86 -9.54
C SER A 502 -14.38 14.29 -10.59
N GLY A 503 -13.55 13.36 -11.10
CA GLY A 503 -12.48 13.64 -12.05
C GLY A 503 -11.23 14.27 -11.44
N GLN A 504 -11.14 14.39 -10.11
CA GLN A 504 -9.93 14.84 -9.42
C GLN A 504 -8.76 13.85 -9.58
N LEU A 505 -9.08 12.56 -9.74
CA LEU A 505 -8.10 11.51 -9.97
C LEU A 505 -8.48 10.66 -11.19
N GLN A 506 -7.62 10.66 -12.20
CA GLN A 506 -7.80 9.79 -13.37
C GLN A 506 -7.12 8.44 -13.13
N THR A 507 -7.84 7.51 -12.48
CA THR A 507 -7.29 6.20 -12.11
C THR A 507 -6.80 5.40 -13.32
N ARG A 508 -7.53 5.47 -14.43
CA ARG A 508 -7.22 4.84 -15.73
C ARG A 508 -5.93 5.31 -16.40
N ALA A 509 -5.37 6.46 -16.02
CA ALA A 509 -4.16 6.98 -16.64
C ALA A 509 -2.93 6.08 -16.39
N SER A 510 -2.98 5.21 -15.37
CA SER A 510 -1.93 4.22 -15.10
C SER A 510 -2.03 2.99 -16.00
N LEU A 511 -3.10 2.79 -16.77
CA LEU A 511 -3.26 1.65 -17.68
C LEU A 511 -2.17 1.66 -18.76
N ALA A 512 -1.59 0.49 -19.04
CA ALA A 512 -0.59 0.30 -20.08
C ALA A 512 -0.88 -0.91 -20.98
N ALA A 513 -1.61 -1.91 -20.49
CA ALA A 513 -1.94 -3.11 -21.25
C ALA A 513 -3.33 -3.62 -20.92
N ILE A 514 -3.93 -4.30 -21.89
CA ILE A 514 -5.22 -4.97 -21.74
C ILE A 514 -5.12 -6.41 -22.24
N GLY A 515 -5.98 -7.30 -21.72
CA GLY A 515 -6.08 -8.69 -22.17
C GLY A 515 -7.41 -9.31 -21.80
N GLY A 516 -7.68 -10.49 -22.34
CA GLY A 516 -8.86 -11.30 -22.05
C GLY A 516 -8.63 -12.30 -20.93
N MET A 517 -9.70 -13.01 -20.55
CA MET A 517 -9.63 -14.01 -19.47
C MET A 517 -8.52 -15.05 -19.66
N LYS A 518 -8.31 -15.54 -20.90
CA LYS A 518 -7.27 -16.55 -21.20
C LYS A 518 -5.86 -15.96 -21.14
N ALA A 519 -5.73 -14.64 -21.18
CA ALA A 519 -4.46 -13.95 -21.15
C ALA A 519 -3.99 -13.60 -19.73
N ALA A 520 -4.77 -13.88 -18.68
CA ALA A 520 -4.43 -13.51 -17.31
C ALA A 520 -3.12 -14.15 -16.81
N HIS A 521 -2.85 -15.42 -17.18
CA HIS A 521 -1.59 -16.10 -16.87
C HIS A 521 -0.37 -15.41 -17.51
N GLU A 522 -0.45 -15.10 -18.80
CA GLU A 522 0.57 -14.30 -19.49
C GLU A 522 0.67 -12.89 -18.88
N GLY A 523 -0.43 -12.33 -18.39
CA GLY A 523 -0.49 -11.05 -17.69
C GLY A 523 0.31 -11.05 -16.39
N ILE A 524 0.16 -12.09 -15.57
CA ILE A 524 0.96 -12.29 -14.36
C ILE A 524 2.43 -12.48 -14.72
N LYS A 525 2.75 -13.27 -15.75
CA LYS A 525 4.12 -13.41 -16.25
C LYS A 525 4.71 -12.06 -16.67
N ALA A 526 3.96 -11.28 -17.45
CA ALA A 526 4.37 -9.95 -17.92
C ALA A 526 4.62 -8.96 -16.78
N LEU A 527 3.88 -9.07 -15.68
CA LEU A 527 4.14 -8.30 -14.44
C LEU A 527 5.47 -8.69 -13.80
N MET A 528 5.75 -9.99 -13.67
CA MET A 528 7.01 -10.51 -13.12
C MET A 528 8.22 -10.12 -13.99
N GLU A 529 8.05 -10.15 -15.31
CA GLU A 529 9.06 -9.79 -16.31
C GLU A 529 9.12 -8.29 -16.62
N ALA A 530 8.32 -7.48 -15.90
CA ALA A 530 8.31 -6.04 -16.05
C ALA A 530 7.93 -5.50 -17.44
N ARG A 531 7.27 -6.32 -18.28
CA ARG A 531 7.06 -6.09 -19.73
C ARG A 531 6.25 -4.84 -20.06
N PHE A 532 5.30 -4.46 -19.22
CA PHE A 532 4.51 -3.24 -19.39
C PHE A 532 4.88 -2.20 -18.33
N PRO A 533 4.92 -0.90 -18.71
CA PRO A 533 5.35 0.16 -17.81
C PRO A 533 4.28 0.52 -16.76
N GLY A 534 3.01 0.23 -17.01
CA GLY A 534 1.89 0.55 -16.11
C GLY A 534 1.03 -0.66 -15.76
N LYS A 535 -0.22 -0.41 -15.40
CA LYS A 535 -1.19 -1.43 -15.01
C LYS A 535 -1.66 -2.24 -16.22
N THR A 536 -1.87 -3.53 -15.98
CA THR A 536 -2.50 -4.45 -16.92
C THR A 536 -3.92 -4.74 -16.43
N VAL A 537 -4.92 -4.62 -17.30
CA VAL A 537 -6.31 -4.97 -16.98
C VAL A 537 -6.80 -6.12 -17.87
N ILE A 538 -7.43 -7.10 -17.23
CA ILE A 538 -8.09 -8.22 -17.87
C ILE A 538 -9.59 -7.92 -17.98
N PHE A 539 -10.18 -8.21 -19.14
CA PHE A 539 -11.62 -8.21 -19.39
C PHE A 539 -12.13 -9.66 -19.38
N PRO A 540 -12.69 -10.17 -18.26
CA PRO A 540 -13.07 -11.58 -18.17
C PRO A 540 -14.16 -11.99 -19.15
N GLN A 541 -15.00 -11.04 -19.58
CA GLN A 541 -16.10 -11.27 -20.53
C GLN A 541 -15.67 -11.24 -21.99
N ILE A 542 -14.38 -11.00 -22.27
CA ILE A 542 -13.78 -11.10 -23.62
C ILE A 542 -12.63 -12.11 -23.54
N PRO A 543 -12.92 -13.43 -23.48
CA PRO A 543 -11.91 -14.43 -23.12
C PRO A 543 -10.69 -14.48 -24.03
N ASP A 544 -10.90 -14.25 -25.33
CA ASP A 544 -9.92 -14.42 -26.39
C ASP A 544 -9.19 -13.13 -26.78
N LEU A 545 -9.41 -12.02 -26.06
CA LEU A 545 -8.63 -10.79 -26.26
C LEU A 545 -7.14 -11.08 -25.94
N PRO A 546 -6.22 -10.96 -26.91
CA PRO A 546 -4.81 -11.19 -26.62
C PRO A 546 -4.27 -10.12 -25.68
N LEU A 547 -3.27 -10.49 -24.87
CA LEU A 547 -2.55 -9.52 -24.07
C LEU A 547 -1.75 -8.58 -24.97
N MET A 548 -1.98 -7.27 -24.83
CA MET A 548 -1.31 -6.27 -25.65
C MET A 548 -1.19 -4.93 -24.92
N SER A 549 -0.19 -4.15 -25.30
CA SER A 549 -0.05 -2.76 -24.88
C SER A 549 -1.10 -1.86 -25.56
N LEU A 550 -1.36 -0.68 -24.98
CA LEU A 550 -2.25 0.31 -25.61
C LEU A 550 -1.73 0.80 -26.97
N ALA A 551 -0.42 0.78 -27.20
CA ALA A 551 0.17 1.19 -28.48
C ALA A 551 -0.18 0.20 -29.61
N GLU A 552 -0.22 -1.09 -29.32
CA GLU A 552 -0.57 -2.14 -30.30
C GLU A 552 -2.03 -2.08 -30.77
N LEU A 553 -2.91 -1.37 -30.03
CA LEU A 553 -4.28 -1.13 -30.48
C LEU A 553 -4.32 -0.40 -31.82
N LYS A 554 -3.30 0.41 -32.16
CA LYS A 554 -3.23 1.12 -33.44
C LYS A 554 -3.33 0.17 -34.63
N GLU A 555 -2.75 -1.03 -34.50
CA GLU A 555 -2.72 -2.04 -35.55
C GLU A 555 -3.87 -3.05 -35.38
N LYS A 556 -4.11 -3.51 -34.15
CA LYS A 556 -5.08 -4.59 -33.87
C LYS A 556 -6.53 -4.10 -33.77
N PHE A 557 -6.75 -2.89 -33.25
CA PHE A 557 -8.08 -2.31 -32.97
C PHE A 557 -8.08 -0.79 -33.24
N PRO A 558 -7.92 -0.36 -34.51
CA PRO A 558 -7.67 1.05 -34.84
C PRO A 558 -8.80 2.01 -34.41
N THR A 559 -10.05 1.55 -34.35
CA THR A 559 -11.17 2.38 -33.87
C THR A 559 -11.11 2.62 -32.37
N VAL A 560 -10.67 1.62 -31.60
CA VAL A 560 -10.40 1.76 -30.15
C VAL A 560 -9.22 2.71 -29.93
N TYR A 561 -8.12 2.51 -30.67
CA TYR A 561 -6.94 3.37 -30.58
C TYR A 561 -7.26 4.84 -30.84
N ALA A 562 -8.09 5.12 -31.85
CA ALA A 562 -8.52 6.48 -32.19
C ALA A 562 -9.31 7.18 -31.07
N LYS A 563 -9.79 6.43 -30.07
CA LYS A 563 -10.50 6.97 -28.90
C LYS A 563 -9.59 7.17 -27.68
N LEU A 564 -8.33 6.71 -27.72
CA LEU A 564 -7.37 7.00 -26.65
C LEU A 564 -7.06 8.50 -26.61
N GLU A 565 -6.94 9.04 -25.40
CA GLU A 565 -6.51 10.43 -25.22
C GLU A 565 -5.03 10.53 -25.59
N ASN A 566 -4.71 11.43 -26.52
CA ASN A 566 -3.37 11.61 -27.09
C ASN A 566 -2.74 10.31 -27.63
N GLY A 567 -3.57 9.34 -28.05
CA GLY A 567 -3.09 8.04 -28.55
C GLY A 567 -2.39 7.19 -27.48
N ARG A 568 -2.59 7.50 -26.20
CA ARG A 568 -1.81 6.93 -25.09
C ARG A 568 -2.65 6.56 -23.87
N PHE A 569 -3.57 7.41 -23.45
CA PHE A 569 -4.32 7.20 -22.22
C PHE A 569 -5.67 6.57 -22.51
N TRP A 570 -6.05 5.62 -21.66
CA TRP A 570 -7.35 4.97 -21.74
C TRP A 570 -8.47 5.96 -21.46
N THR A 571 -9.56 5.84 -22.23
CA THR A 571 -10.75 6.68 -22.11
C THR A 571 -11.98 5.79 -22.02
N LYS A 572 -13.08 6.36 -21.55
CA LYS A 572 -14.37 5.67 -21.53
C LYS A 572 -14.82 5.34 -22.95
N GLU A 573 -14.57 6.23 -23.91
CA GLU A 573 -14.93 6.03 -25.31
C GLU A 573 -14.16 4.86 -25.93
N ALA A 574 -12.88 4.68 -25.58
CA ALA A 574 -12.08 3.52 -25.99
C ALA A 574 -12.61 2.23 -25.37
N GLU A 575 -12.99 2.25 -24.09
CA GLU A 575 -13.60 1.11 -23.42
C GLU A 575 -14.92 0.70 -24.06
N GLU A 576 -15.82 1.65 -24.30
CA GLU A 576 -17.10 1.37 -24.93
C GLU A 576 -16.94 0.82 -26.35
N GLU A 577 -15.99 1.35 -27.13
CA GLU A 577 -15.69 0.84 -28.46
C GLU A 577 -15.15 -0.59 -28.41
N LEU A 578 -14.20 -0.88 -27.50
CA LEU A 578 -13.67 -2.23 -27.33
C LEU A 578 -14.80 -3.22 -26.98
N LEU A 579 -15.65 -2.86 -26.02
CA LEU A 579 -16.78 -3.68 -25.60
C LEU A 579 -17.80 -3.88 -26.73
N ARG A 580 -18.10 -2.84 -27.52
CA ARG A 580 -19.02 -2.97 -28.68
C ARG A 580 -18.49 -3.96 -29.71
N LEU A 581 -17.19 -3.95 -29.96
CA LEU A 581 -16.55 -4.83 -30.94
C LEU A 581 -16.47 -6.29 -30.48
N LEU A 582 -16.19 -6.50 -29.20
CA LEU A 582 -15.70 -7.80 -28.72
C LEU A 582 -16.60 -8.52 -27.72
N LEU A 583 -17.64 -7.86 -27.18
CA LEU A 583 -18.60 -8.58 -26.37
C LEU A 583 -19.32 -9.65 -27.21
N PRO A 584 -19.54 -10.84 -26.63
CA PRO A 584 -20.34 -11.87 -27.27
C PRO A 584 -21.77 -11.35 -27.53
N GLU A 585 -22.42 -11.93 -28.55
CA GLU A 585 -23.83 -11.63 -28.89
C GLU A 585 -24.79 -11.96 -27.73
#